data_AF-A0A242NHS9-F1
#
_entry.id   AF-A0A242NHS9-F1
#
_cell.length_a   1.000
_cell.length_b   1.000
_cell.length_c   1.000
_cell.angle_alpha   90.00
_cell.angle_beta   90.00
_cell.angle_gamma   90.00
#
_symmetry.space_group_name_H-M   'P 1'
#
loop_
_entity.id
_entity.type
_entity.pdbx_description
1 polymer ?
#
loop_
_entity_poly.entity_id
_entity_poly.type
_entity_poly.pdbx_seq_one_letter_code
_entity_poly.pdbx_strand_id
1 'polypeptide(L)'
;MPSQYRPQLLGWIDDLDKGSKNISGADDRLLYANDNYCAFLRKTSSDQVFYLCIFTIVFIGLIPTIYLGFSLLSDLLYKNESLMSLVIIIGQIACFLAIYISIPEIYQNLFTRRGCPIIFNRKTNKVYINESYFFNFTSFKNPIHFLQPNKKRIKEYDWTDLHGVVVHNFSTYSLNTTILMVCEPGTHKTIDHVLLDPLRNGIGSYQVWGWVNNFMCFNDLISLNDGKYTWEQETPFKKDIIQDQGWPEWMVEAFNALSPEHLTEIKQKYHVQ
;
A
#
# COMPACT_ATOMS: atom_id res chain seq x y z
N MET A 1 2.03 -25.79 0.63
CA MET A 1 0.67 -26.17 1.07
C MET A 1 -0.27 -25.03 0.72
N PRO A 2 -1.54 -25.22 0.37
CA PRO A 2 -2.44 -24.09 0.13
C PRO A 2 -2.55 -23.16 1.36
N SER A 3 -2.74 -21.84 1.15
CA SER A 3 -3.04 -20.91 2.25
C SER A 3 -4.18 -21.42 3.12
N GLN A 4 -4.05 -21.26 4.44
CA GLN A 4 -5.11 -21.55 5.39
C GLN A 4 -6.26 -20.53 5.30
N TYR A 5 -5.96 -19.31 4.86
CA TYR A 5 -6.94 -18.22 4.74
C TYR A 5 -7.78 -18.33 3.45
N ARG A 6 -9.08 -18.04 3.57
CA ARG A 6 -10.07 -18.23 2.48
C ARG A 6 -10.89 -16.96 2.25
N PRO A 7 -11.13 -16.55 0.99
CA PRO A 7 -10.73 -17.21 -0.25
C PRO A 7 -9.23 -17.09 -0.52
N GLN A 8 -8.70 -18.01 -1.33
CA GLN A 8 -7.29 -17.97 -1.71
C GLN A 8 -7.01 -16.82 -2.65
N LEU A 9 -5.89 -16.13 -2.39
CA LEU A 9 -5.35 -15.13 -3.30
C LEU A 9 -4.61 -15.82 -4.44
N LEU A 10 -4.80 -15.31 -5.65
CA LEU A 10 -4.01 -15.70 -6.80
C LEU A 10 -2.55 -15.32 -6.53
N GLY A 11 -1.62 -16.25 -6.79
CA GLY A 11 -0.19 -16.03 -6.58
C GLY A 11 0.26 -16.20 -5.13
N TRP A 12 -0.54 -16.82 -4.27
CA TRP A 12 -0.10 -17.19 -2.93
C TRP A 12 1.28 -17.88 -2.92
N ILE A 13 2.17 -17.43 -2.03
CA ILE A 13 3.50 -17.99 -1.83
C ILE A 13 3.59 -18.64 -0.46
N ASP A 14 3.28 -17.88 0.59
CA ASP A 14 3.41 -18.37 1.96
C ASP A 14 2.46 -17.63 2.93
N ASP A 15 2.07 -18.31 3.99
CA ASP A 15 1.36 -17.72 5.13
C ASP A 15 2.38 -17.30 6.19
N LEU A 16 2.31 -16.06 6.66
CA LEU A 16 3.29 -15.54 7.62
C LEU A 16 2.80 -15.76 9.05
N ASP A 17 3.54 -16.58 9.79
CA ASP A 17 3.24 -16.81 11.20
C ASP A 17 3.45 -15.54 12.03
N LYS A 18 2.61 -15.38 13.06
CA LYS A 18 2.79 -14.39 14.11
C LYS A 18 3.83 -14.84 15.14
N GLY A 19 4.26 -13.88 15.95
CA GLY A 19 5.16 -14.11 17.08
C GLY A 19 6.56 -13.56 16.84
N SER A 20 7.41 -13.72 17.85
CA SER A 20 8.79 -13.22 17.84
C SER A 20 9.55 -13.72 16.60
N LYS A 21 10.18 -12.79 15.88
CA LYS A 21 11.02 -13.04 14.71
C LYS A 21 12.44 -12.57 15.00
N ASN A 22 13.43 -13.24 14.41
CA ASN A 22 14.84 -12.82 14.49
C ASN A 22 15.13 -11.68 13.48
N ILE A 23 14.40 -10.56 13.61
CA ILE A 23 14.52 -9.37 12.76
C ILE A 23 14.57 -8.14 13.68
N SER A 24 15.69 -7.44 13.69
CA SER A 24 15.89 -6.23 14.50
C SER A 24 15.85 -4.95 13.67
N GLY A 25 16.36 -4.98 12.44
CA GLY A 25 16.45 -3.78 11.60
C GLY A 25 15.09 -3.29 11.09
N ALA A 26 14.80 -2.00 11.34
CA ALA A 26 13.63 -1.36 10.77
C ALA A 26 13.74 -1.17 9.24
N ASP A 27 12.58 -1.02 8.63
CA ASP A 27 12.42 -0.64 7.22
C ASP A 27 12.35 0.89 7.11
N ASP A 28 12.84 1.46 6.01
CA ASP A 28 12.80 2.92 5.75
C ASP A 28 11.39 3.53 5.78
N ARG A 29 10.35 2.68 5.72
CA ARG A 29 8.94 3.07 5.85
C ARG A 29 8.47 3.22 7.29
N LEU A 30 9.23 2.78 8.29
CA LEU A 30 8.94 3.04 9.68
C LEU A 30 9.06 4.55 9.92
N LEU A 31 7.94 5.20 10.20
CA LEU A 31 7.92 6.63 10.47
C LEU A 31 8.20 6.93 11.93
N TYR A 32 7.55 6.22 12.82
CA TYR A 32 7.56 6.51 14.25
C TYR A 32 7.23 5.24 15.01
N ALA A 33 7.89 5.06 16.15
CA ALA A 33 7.54 4.04 17.12
C ALA A 33 7.80 4.56 18.53
N ASN A 34 6.94 4.16 19.47
CA ASN A 34 7.15 4.36 20.90
C ASN A 34 6.64 3.13 21.68
N ASP A 35 6.57 3.23 23.00
CA ASP A 35 6.09 2.11 23.82
C ASP A 35 4.62 1.72 23.57
N ASN A 36 3.84 2.59 22.91
CA ASN A 36 2.42 2.42 22.71
C ASN A 36 2.07 1.96 21.29
N TYR A 37 2.52 2.69 20.27
CA TYR A 37 2.19 2.41 18.88
C TYR A 37 3.39 2.61 17.94
N CYS A 38 3.29 2.01 16.76
CA CYS A 38 4.19 2.27 15.64
C CYS A 38 3.40 2.63 14.37
N ALA A 39 4.04 3.36 13.47
CA ALA A 39 3.45 3.87 12.25
C ALA A 39 4.32 3.54 11.02
N PHE A 40 3.73 2.85 10.04
CA PHE A 40 4.40 2.49 8.79
C PHE A 40 3.77 3.16 7.58
N LEU A 41 4.60 3.67 6.68
CA LEU A 41 4.17 3.98 5.31
C LEU A 41 4.13 2.73 4.45
N ARG A 42 3.37 2.80 3.36
CA ARG A 42 3.33 1.74 2.34
C ARG A 42 4.32 2.00 1.21
N LYS A 43 4.53 3.27 0.85
CA LYS A 43 5.42 3.68 -0.24
C LYS A 43 6.42 4.72 0.24
N THR A 44 7.69 4.58 -0.15
CA THR A 44 8.72 5.58 0.16
C THR A 44 8.60 6.80 -0.76
N SER A 45 9.19 7.93 -0.37
CA SER A 45 9.20 9.13 -1.22
C SER A 45 10.04 8.92 -2.48
N SER A 46 11.12 8.14 -2.40
CA SER A 46 12.00 7.88 -3.54
C SER A 46 11.25 7.14 -4.63
N ASP A 47 10.54 6.06 -4.26
CA ASP A 47 9.78 5.25 -5.19
C ASP A 47 8.69 6.06 -5.88
N GLN A 48 7.95 6.89 -5.13
CA GLN A 48 6.89 7.72 -5.70
C GLN A 48 7.42 8.68 -6.76
N VAL A 49 8.54 9.36 -6.49
CA VAL A 49 9.16 10.30 -7.44
C VAL A 49 9.72 9.54 -8.64
N PHE A 50 10.38 8.41 -8.41
CA PHE A 50 10.97 7.59 -9.47
C PHE A 50 9.91 7.10 -10.47
N TYR A 51 8.84 6.47 -9.98
CA TYR A 51 7.76 5.99 -10.85
C TYR A 51 7.03 7.15 -11.53
N LEU A 52 6.78 8.25 -10.83
CA LEU A 52 6.20 9.44 -11.44
C LEU A 52 7.03 9.92 -12.63
N CYS A 53 8.35 10.03 -12.47
CA CYS A 53 9.26 10.47 -13.52
C CYS A 53 9.23 9.52 -14.72
N ILE A 54 9.37 8.20 -14.49
CA ILE A 54 9.37 7.20 -15.55
C ILE A 54 8.08 7.28 -16.37
N PHE A 55 6.93 7.21 -15.70
CA PHE A 55 5.65 7.18 -16.41
C PHE A 55 5.33 8.52 -17.08
N THR A 56 5.75 9.65 -16.50
CA THR A 56 5.63 10.97 -17.14
C THR A 56 6.47 11.05 -18.42
N ILE A 57 7.72 10.57 -18.40
CA ILE A 57 8.59 10.53 -19.58
C ILE A 57 7.97 9.64 -20.66
N VAL A 58 7.48 8.45 -20.29
CA VAL A 58 6.80 7.53 -21.21
C VAL A 58 5.57 8.20 -21.83
N PHE A 59 4.73 8.85 -21.02
CA PHE A 59 3.52 9.52 -21.49
C PHE A 59 3.83 10.67 -22.46
N ILE A 60 4.81 11.52 -22.11
CA ILE A 60 5.25 12.64 -22.98
C ILE A 60 5.86 12.10 -24.28
N GLY A 61 6.64 11.03 -24.21
CA GLY A 61 7.28 10.41 -25.38
C GLY A 61 6.29 9.74 -26.33
N LEU A 62 5.23 9.12 -25.80
CA LEU A 62 4.24 8.39 -26.61
C LEU A 62 3.33 9.30 -27.44
N ILE A 63 3.00 10.51 -26.96
CA ILE A 63 2.14 11.47 -27.69
C ILE A 63 2.70 11.80 -29.09
N PRO A 64 3.96 12.27 -29.25
CA PRO A 64 4.52 12.54 -30.57
C PRO A 64 4.74 11.27 -31.38
N THR A 65 5.09 10.14 -30.75
CA THR A 65 5.22 8.84 -31.46
C THR A 65 3.92 8.42 -32.12
N ILE A 66 2.79 8.58 -31.43
CA ILE A 66 1.47 8.26 -31.99
C ILE A 66 1.16 9.17 -33.18
N TYR A 67 1.40 10.49 -33.05
CA TYR A 67 1.20 11.43 -34.15
C TYR A 67 2.05 11.08 -35.38
N LEU A 68 3.36 10.84 -35.17
CA LEU A 68 4.29 10.47 -36.24
C LEU A 68 3.90 9.14 -36.90
N GLY A 69 3.45 8.16 -36.12
CA GLY A 69 3.01 6.88 -36.67
C GLY A 69 1.74 7.01 -37.51
N PHE A 70 0.81 7.93 -37.20
CA PHE A 70 -0.36 8.19 -38.06
C PHE A 70 0.04 8.87 -39.36
N SER A 71 0.97 9.83 -39.29
CA SER A 71 1.53 10.48 -40.49
C SER A 71 2.21 9.46 -41.41
N LEU A 72 3.04 8.59 -40.84
CA LEU A 72 3.74 7.54 -41.58
C LEU A 72 2.78 6.49 -42.16
N LEU A 73 1.74 6.11 -41.42
CA LEU A 73 0.72 5.18 -41.90
C LEU A 73 -0.01 5.75 -43.13
N SER A 74 -0.33 7.05 -43.13
CA SER A 74 -0.96 7.73 -44.26
C SER A 74 -0.10 7.66 -45.53
N ASP A 75 1.21 7.92 -45.41
CA ASP A 75 2.15 7.84 -46.55
C ASP A 75 2.29 6.41 -47.10
N LEU A 76 2.35 5.41 -46.21
CA LEU A 76 2.48 4.01 -46.63
C LEU A 76 1.21 3.44 -47.26
N LEU A 77 0.04 3.86 -46.80
CA LEU A 77 -1.25 3.53 -47.43
C LEU A 77 -1.34 4.13 -48.83
N TYR A 78 -0.84 5.36 -49.02
CA TYR A 78 -0.74 5.97 -50.36
C TYR A 78 0.18 5.19 -51.30
N LYS A 79 1.31 4.67 -50.78
CA LYS A 79 2.28 3.86 -51.53
C LYS A 79 1.88 2.39 -51.71
N ASN A 80 0.75 1.97 -51.11
CA ASN A 80 0.21 0.60 -51.19
C ASN A 80 1.15 -0.48 -50.61
N GLU A 81 1.96 -0.15 -49.59
CA GLU A 81 2.89 -1.07 -48.93
C GLU A 81 2.25 -1.82 -47.75
N SER A 82 1.54 -2.91 -48.04
CA SER A 82 0.66 -3.60 -47.08
C SER A 82 1.34 -4.15 -45.81
N LEU A 83 2.55 -4.72 -45.92
CA LEU A 83 3.25 -5.32 -44.77
C LEU A 83 3.75 -4.25 -43.79
N MET A 84 4.32 -3.15 -44.31
CA MET A 84 4.82 -2.04 -43.48
C MET A 84 3.68 -1.31 -42.78
N SER A 85 2.54 -1.12 -43.46
CA SER A 85 1.33 -0.57 -42.85
C SER A 85 0.83 -1.44 -41.68
N LEU A 86 0.84 -2.77 -41.81
CA LEU A 86 0.41 -3.69 -40.75
C LEU A 86 1.31 -3.60 -39.50
N VAL A 87 2.63 -3.52 -39.68
CA VAL A 87 3.60 -3.36 -38.58
C VAL A 87 3.33 -2.06 -37.81
N ILE A 88 3.07 -0.96 -38.52
CA ILE A 88 2.80 0.34 -37.88
C ILE A 88 1.48 0.33 -37.14
N ILE A 89 0.43 -0.31 -37.67
CA ILE A 89 -0.86 -0.47 -36.97
C ILE A 89 -0.65 -1.21 -35.65
N ILE A 90 0.10 -2.32 -35.64
CA ILE A 90 0.42 -3.06 -34.41
C ILE A 90 1.20 -2.18 -33.43
N GLY A 91 2.20 -1.45 -33.91
CA GLY A 91 2.97 -0.51 -33.09
C GLY A 91 2.11 0.58 -32.46
N GLN A 92 1.12 1.10 -33.19
CA GLN A 92 0.18 2.10 -32.68
C GLN A 92 -0.73 1.53 -31.60
N ILE A 93 -1.27 0.33 -31.80
CA ILE A 93 -2.07 -0.36 -30.77
C ILE A 93 -1.24 -0.54 -29.49
N ALA A 94 0.03 -0.93 -29.61
CA ALA A 94 0.93 -1.06 -28.46
C ALA A 94 1.16 0.29 -27.77
N CYS A 95 1.30 1.40 -28.51
CA CYS A 95 1.42 2.74 -27.93
C CYS A 95 0.17 3.16 -27.15
N PHE A 96 -1.03 2.91 -27.68
CA PHE A 96 -2.28 3.19 -26.97
C PHE A 96 -2.42 2.34 -25.69
N LEU A 97 -2.05 1.06 -25.74
CA LEU A 97 -2.01 0.20 -24.55
C LEU A 97 -1.02 0.71 -23.51
N ALA A 98 0.16 1.17 -23.94
CA ALA A 98 1.15 1.75 -23.04
C ALA A 98 0.63 3.04 -22.37
N ILE A 99 -0.06 3.92 -23.12
CA ILE A 99 -0.71 5.11 -22.55
C ILE A 99 -1.76 4.70 -21.51
N TYR A 100 -2.62 3.73 -21.85
CA TYR A 100 -3.68 3.24 -20.96
C TYR A 100 -3.12 2.75 -19.62
N ILE A 101 -1.97 2.07 -19.62
CA ILE A 101 -1.28 1.60 -18.41
C ILE A 101 -0.59 2.76 -17.67
N SER A 102 -0.01 3.73 -18.39
CA SER A 102 0.73 4.85 -17.78
C SER A 102 -0.16 5.85 -17.02
N ILE A 103 -1.40 6.09 -17.46
CA ILE A 103 -2.29 7.09 -16.86
C ILE A 103 -2.61 6.77 -15.39
N PRO A 104 -3.05 5.54 -15.02
CA PRO A 104 -3.25 5.16 -13.62
C PRO A 104 -2.01 5.35 -12.76
N GLU A 105 -0.82 5.01 -13.27
CA GLU A 105 0.43 5.12 -12.55
C GLU A 105 0.82 6.58 -12.30
N ILE A 106 0.73 7.45 -13.32
CA ILE A 106 0.98 8.89 -13.16
C ILE A 106 0.00 9.46 -12.13
N TYR A 107 -1.28 9.14 -12.29
CA TYR A 107 -2.33 9.65 -11.40
C TYR A 107 -2.10 9.20 -9.95
N GLN A 108 -1.82 7.92 -9.72
CA GLN A 108 -1.54 7.42 -8.39
C GLN A 108 -0.32 8.15 -7.80
N ASN A 109 0.76 8.27 -8.55
CA ASN A 109 1.98 8.90 -8.05
C ASN A 109 1.88 10.42 -7.88
N LEU A 110 0.94 11.09 -8.55
CA LEU A 110 0.63 12.51 -8.33
C LEU A 110 -0.30 12.74 -7.14
N PHE A 111 -1.38 11.96 -7.04
CA PHE A 111 -2.50 12.28 -6.16
C PHE A 111 -2.57 11.42 -4.90
N THR A 112 -1.97 10.22 -4.90
CA THR A 112 -1.87 9.47 -3.65
C THR A 112 -0.74 10.04 -2.80
N ARG A 113 -1.11 10.70 -1.70
CA ARG A 113 -0.17 11.15 -0.66
C ARG A 113 0.46 9.93 0.01
N ARG A 114 1.53 9.31 -0.53
CA ARG A 114 2.41 8.27 0.07
C ARG A 114 1.73 7.07 0.80
N GLY A 115 0.39 6.97 0.73
CA GLY A 115 -0.45 6.30 1.72
C GLY A 115 -0.49 7.05 3.07
N CYS A 116 -1.66 7.13 3.71
CA CYS A 116 -1.67 7.43 5.15
C CYS A 116 -1.07 6.22 5.88
N PRO A 117 -0.36 6.44 7.02
CA PRO A 117 0.34 5.37 7.70
C PRO A 117 -0.64 4.31 8.23
N ILE A 118 -0.18 3.07 8.30
CA ILE A 118 -0.86 2.04 9.09
C ILE A 118 -0.29 2.14 10.50
N ILE A 119 -1.18 2.23 11.49
CA ILE A 119 -0.80 2.41 12.89
C ILE A 119 -1.14 1.14 13.66
N PHE A 120 -0.14 0.57 14.34
CA PHE A 120 -0.31 -0.60 15.19
C PHE A 120 -0.13 -0.17 16.64
N ASN A 121 -1.12 -0.39 17.49
CA ASN A 121 -1.02 -0.13 18.92
C ASN A 121 -0.90 -1.46 19.67
N ARG A 122 0.23 -1.66 20.35
CA ARG A 122 0.54 -2.91 21.06
C ARG A 122 -0.11 -3.00 22.44
N LYS A 123 -0.51 -1.87 23.05
CA LYS A 123 -1.18 -1.83 24.36
C LYS A 123 -2.67 -2.14 24.25
N THR A 124 -3.32 -1.70 23.18
CA THR A 124 -4.73 -1.99 22.90
C THR A 124 -4.93 -3.19 21.99
N ASN A 125 -3.85 -3.68 21.36
CA ASN A 125 -3.88 -4.77 20.39
C ASN A 125 -4.73 -4.46 19.14
N LYS A 126 -4.77 -3.17 18.76
CA LYS A 126 -5.56 -2.66 17.62
C LYS A 126 -4.67 -2.18 16.48
N VAL A 127 -5.23 -2.25 15.28
CA VAL A 127 -4.61 -1.74 14.05
C VAL A 127 -5.56 -0.77 13.39
N TYR A 128 -5.05 0.44 13.13
CA TYR A 128 -5.79 1.53 12.53
C TYR A 128 -5.29 1.76 11.11
N ILE A 129 -6.23 1.74 10.17
CA ILE A 129 -5.96 1.95 8.76
C ILE A 129 -6.73 3.16 8.30
N ASN A 130 -5.98 4.09 7.73
CA ASN A 130 -6.51 5.15 6.90
C ASN A 130 -5.90 4.95 5.52
N GLU A 131 -6.69 4.45 4.57
CA GLU A 131 -6.18 4.20 3.23
C GLU A 131 -6.95 4.94 2.17
N SER A 132 -6.21 5.47 1.19
CA SER A 132 -6.83 5.86 -0.06
C SER A 132 -7.31 4.60 -0.77
N TYR A 133 -8.49 4.67 -1.40
CA TYR A 133 -9.06 3.56 -2.15
C TYR A 133 -8.12 3.01 -3.23
N PHE A 134 -7.11 3.75 -3.69
CA PHE A 134 -6.10 3.25 -4.64
C PHE A 134 -5.23 2.12 -4.13
N PHE A 135 -4.99 2.02 -2.81
CA PHE A 135 -4.19 0.93 -2.24
C PHE A 135 -4.98 -0.37 -2.03
N ASN A 136 -6.28 -0.36 -2.29
CA ASN A 136 -7.08 -1.56 -2.24
C ASN A 136 -6.72 -2.45 -3.45
N PHE A 137 -6.28 -3.67 -3.16
CA PHE A 137 -5.92 -4.70 -4.14
C PHE A 137 -7.02 -4.98 -5.19
N THR A 138 -8.28 -4.72 -4.84
CA THR A 138 -9.43 -4.87 -5.76
C THR A 138 -9.70 -3.65 -6.64
N SER A 139 -9.07 -2.50 -6.41
CA SER A 139 -9.43 -1.21 -7.04
C SER A 139 -9.09 -1.10 -8.52
N PHE A 140 -8.20 -1.95 -9.05
CA PHE A 140 -8.01 -2.08 -10.50
C PHE A 140 -9.31 -2.44 -11.25
N LYS A 141 -10.33 -2.94 -10.54
CA LYS A 141 -11.60 -3.35 -11.13
C LYS A 141 -12.64 -2.24 -11.28
N ASN A 142 -12.43 -1.04 -10.73
CA ASN A 142 -13.46 0.00 -10.79
C ASN A 142 -12.90 1.42 -11.07
N PRO A 143 -12.96 1.88 -12.33
CA PRO A 143 -12.41 3.18 -12.75
C PRO A 143 -13.11 4.37 -12.07
N ILE A 144 -14.29 4.19 -11.47
CA ILE A 144 -14.98 5.26 -10.73
C ILE A 144 -14.18 5.73 -9.52
N HIS A 145 -13.37 4.86 -8.90
CA HIS A 145 -12.53 5.24 -7.77
C HIS A 145 -11.37 6.16 -8.19
N PHE A 146 -10.99 6.15 -9.47
CA PHE A 146 -10.05 7.11 -10.04
C PHE A 146 -10.56 8.56 -9.92
N LEU A 147 -11.87 8.74 -9.99
CA LEU A 147 -12.50 10.07 -9.92
C LEU A 147 -12.69 10.56 -8.48
N GLN A 148 -12.31 9.78 -7.48
CA GLN A 148 -12.52 10.10 -6.06
C GLN A 148 -11.22 9.93 -5.25
N PRO A 149 -10.15 10.70 -5.55
CA PRO A 149 -8.84 10.50 -4.92
C PRO A 149 -8.83 10.74 -3.41
N ASN A 150 -9.74 11.61 -2.95
CA ASN A 150 -9.91 11.94 -1.55
C ASN A 150 -10.76 10.93 -0.78
N LYS A 151 -11.39 9.96 -1.46
CA LYS A 151 -12.16 8.93 -0.78
C LYS A 151 -11.19 8.04 -0.01
N LYS A 152 -11.38 8.01 1.30
CA LYS A 152 -10.58 7.22 2.23
C LYS A 152 -11.43 6.11 2.82
N ARG A 153 -10.76 5.04 3.13
CA ARG A 153 -11.27 3.91 3.88
C ARG A 153 -10.59 3.94 5.23
N ILE A 154 -11.39 4.18 6.25
CA ILE A 154 -10.92 4.36 7.63
C ILE A 154 -11.51 3.22 8.43
N LYS A 155 -10.65 2.34 8.96
CA LYS A 155 -11.07 1.13 9.66
C LYS A 155 -10.15 0.82 10.84
N GLU A 156 -10.75 0.23 11.86
CA GLU A 156 -10.07 -0.36 13.01
C GLU A 156 -10.23 -1.89 12.90
N TYR A 157 -9.16 -2.61 13.23
CA TYR A 157 -9.16 -4.07 13.32
C TYR A 157 -8.45 -4.53 14.57
N ASP A 158 -8.80 -5.73 15.02
CA ASP A 158 -8.05 -6.45 16.03
C ASP A 158 -6.80 -7.08 15.43
N TRP A 159 -5.67 -6.91 16.12
CA TRP A 159 -4.41 -7.54 15.71
C TRP A 159 -4.54 -9.07 15.72
N THR A 160 -5.37 -9.65 16.57
CA THR A 160 -5.59 -11.12 16.61
C THR A 160 -6.09 -11.67 15.28
N ASP A 161 -6.92 -10.90 14.58
CA ASP A 161 -7.66 -11.33 13.39
C ASP A 161 -6.95 -10.94 12.09
N LEU A 162 -5.86 -10.18 12.18
CA LEU A 162 -5.02 -9.76 11.06
C LEU A 162 -3.87 -10.73 10.83
N HIS A 163 -3.77 -11.33 9.65
CA HIS A 163 -2.72 -12.30 9.35
C HIS A 163 -1.92 -11.91 8.12
N GLY A 164 -0.59 -12.03 8.19
CA GLY A 164 0.29 -11.75 7.06
C GLY A 164 0.25 -12.90 6.06
N VAL A 165 0.15 -12.58 4.78
CA VAL A 165 0.28 -13.52 3.66
C VAL A 165 1.16 -12.90 2.60
N VAL A 166 2.10 -13.67 2.07
CA VAL A 166 2.93 -13.27 0.94
C VAL A 166 2.30 -13.79 -0.33
N VAL A 167 2.08 -12.87 -1.27
CA VAL A 167 1.59 -13.19 -2.60
C VAL A 167 2.53 -12.64 -3.65
N HIS A 168 2.60 -13.37 -4.75
CA HIS A 168 3.19 -12.91 -5.98
C HIS A 168 2.25 -11.92 -6.65
N ASN A 169 2.70 -10.68 -6.77
CA ASN A 169 1.92 -9.65 -7.40
C ASN A 169 2.11 -9.69 -8.92
N PHE A 170 1.21 -10.40 -9.59
CA PHE A 170 1.18 -10.48 -11.05
C PHE A 170 0.83 -9.15 -11.74
N SER A 171 0.28 -8.18 -11.00
CA SER A 171 -0.13 -6.88 -11.55
C SER A 171 1.01 -5.87 -11.61
N THR A 172 2.07 -6.06 -10.80
CA THR A 172 3.15 -5.09 -10.65
C THR A 172 4.48 -5.82 -10.58
N TYR A 173 5.07 -6.07 -11.75
CA TYR A 173 6.47 -6.49 -11.91
C TYR A 173 6.87 -7.84 -11.30
N SER A 174 5.92 -8.76 -11.04
CA SER A 174 6.23 -10.11 -10.51
C SER A 174 7.01 -10.07 -9.19
N LEU A 175 6.73 -9.08 -8.35
CA LEU A 175 7.37 -8.93 -7.04
C LEU A 175 6.51 -9.52 -5.92
N ASN A 176 7.16 -9.86 -4.82
CA ASN A 176 6.48 -10.37 -3.64
C ASN A 176 5.88 -9.19 -2.87
N THR A 177 4.62 -9.34 -2.50
CA THR A 177 3.82 -8.35 -1.79
C THR A 177 3.29 -8.99 -0.52
N THR A 178 3.37 -8.27 0.61
CA THR A 178 2.78 -8.73 1.87
C THR A 178 1.42 -8.07 2.03
N ILE A 179 0.39 -8.92 2.12
CA ILE A 179 -0.99 -8.53 2.35
C ILE A 179 -1.41 -9.00 3.74
N LEU A 180 -2.14 -8.17 4.45
CA LEU A 180 -2.83 -8.56 5.67
C LEU A 180 -4.22 -9.07 5.31
N MET A 181 -4.47 -10.33 5.64
CA MET A 181 -5.78 -10.96 5.62
C MET A 181 -6.48 -10.64 6.93
N VAL A 182 -7.56 -9.86 6.87
CA VAL A 182 -8.46 -9.64 8.00
C VAL A 182 -9.47 -10.78 8.00
N CYS A 183 -9.46 -11.60 9.04
CA CYS A 183 -10.37 -12.74 9.16
C CYS A 183 -11.56 -12.44 10.09
N GLU A 184 -12.64 -13.22 9.98
CA GLU A 184 -13.65 -13.24 11.04
C GLU A 184 -13.02 -13.81 12.33
N PRO A 185 -13.36 -13.27 13.51
CA PRO A 185 -12.75 -13.69 14.77
C PRO A 185 -12.75 -15.20 14.98
N GLY A 186 -11.58 -15.77 15.26
CA GLY A 186 -11.42 -17.21 15.50
C GLY A 186 -11.57 -18.10 14.24
N THR A 187 -11.61 -17.52 13.05
CA THR A 187 -11.71 -18.26 11.78
C THR A 187 -10.57 -17.91 10.83
N HIS A 188 -10.46 -18.69 9.74
CA HIS A 188 -9.58 -18.38 8.61
C HIS A 188 -10.35 -17.77 7.42
N LYS A 189 -11.58 -17.30 7.65
CA LYS A 189 -12.40 -16.71 6.59
C LYS A 189 -12.11 -15.21 6.50
N THR A 190 -11.47 -14.82 5.42
CA THR A 190 -11.08 -13.44 5.13
C THR A 190 -12.29 -12.59 4.78
N ILE A 191 -12.54 -11.55 5.57
CA ILE A 191 -13.55 -10.51 5.31
C ILE A 191 -12.95 -9.33 4.55
N ASP A 192 -11.64 -9.13 4.67
CA ASP A 192 -10.98 -7.98 4.09
C ASP A 192 -9.48 -8.17 3.88
N HIS A 193 -8.90 -7.34 3.02
CA HIS A 193 -7.49 -7.34 2.66
C HIS A 193 -6.93 -5.94 2.83
N VAL A 194 -5.73 -5.85 3.38
CA VAL A 194 -4.99 -4.60 3.56
C VAL A 194 -3.58 -4.79 3.03
N LEU A 195 -3.15 -3.91 2.15
CA LEU A 195 -1.79 -3.95 1.62
C LEU A 195 -0.81 -3.45 2.70
N LEU A 196 0.07 -4.32 3.21
CA LEU A 196 1.10 -3.91 4.17
C LEU A 196 2.37 -3.46 3.46
N ASP A 197 2.87 -4.31 2.55
CA ASP A 197 4.08 -4.05 1.79
C ASP A 197 3.78 -4.22 0.29
N PRO A 198 3.66 -3.12 -0.48
CA PRO A 198 3.30 -3.19 -1.88
C PRO A 198 4.37 -3.86 -2.77
N LEU A 199 5.66 -3.64 -2.55
CA LEU A 199 6.69 -3.88 -3.57
C LEU A 199 8.08 -4.09 -2.95
N ARG A 200 8.62 -5.33 -2.98
CA ARG A 200 10.05 -5.58 -2.73
C ARG A 200 10.61 -6.74 -3.56
N ASN A 201 11.90 -6.62 -3.90
CA ASN A 201 12.72 -7.73 -4.36
C ASN A 201 13.14 -8.61 -3.17
N GLY A 202 12.95 -9.92 -3.25
CA GLY A 202 13.52 -10.89 -2.30
C GLY A 202 12.89 -10.88 -0.89
N ILE A 203 13.73 -10.93 0.15
CA ILE A 203 13.37 -11.18 1.56
C ILE A 203 12.67 -9.99 2.24
N GLY A 204 12.72 -8.80 1.63
CA GLY A 204 12.30 -7.59 2.32
C GLY A 204 10.79 -7.51 2.63
N SER A 205 9.93 -8.31 1.99
CA SER A 205 8.50 -8.45 2.31
C SER A 205 8.25 -9.03 3.72
N TYR A 206 9.22 -9.79 4.25
CA TYR A 206 9.19 -10.35 5.60
C TYR A 206 9.68 -9.35 6.66
N GLN A 207 10.38 -8.28 6.25
CA GLN A 207 11.02 -7.36 7.19
C GLN A 207 9.99 -6.52 7.95
N VAL A 208 9.04 -5.89 7.24
CA VAL A 208 7.97 -5.10 7.89
C VAL A 208 7.09 -5.99 8.75
N TRP A 209 6.67 -7.15 8.23
CA TRP A 209 5.87 -8.10 9.01
C TRP A 209 6.60 -8.57 10.27
N GLY A 210 7.88 -8.93 10.16
CA GLY A 210 8.69 -9.38 11.28
C GLY A 210 8.91 -8.29 12.32
N TRP A 211 9.21 -7.06 11.89
CA TRP A 211 9.37 -5.92 12.78
C TRP A 211 8.06 -5.61 13.52
N VAL A 212 6.93 -5.56 12.81
CA VAL A 212 5.60 -5.33 13.42
C VAL A 212 5.27 -6.45 14.42
N ASN A 213 5.57 -7.71 14.11
CA ASN A 213 5.35 -8.80 15.07
C ASN A 213 6.18 -8.64 16.33
N ASN A 214 7.47 -8.32 16.20
CA ASN A 214 8.32 -8.04 17.35
C ASN A 214 7.79 -6.87 18.18
N PHE A 215 7.31 -5.82 17.51
CA PHE A 215 6.67 -4.68 18.16
C PHE A 215 5.43 -5.09 18.96
N MET A 216 4.51 -5.82 18.32
CA MET A 216 3.24 -6.25 18.92
C MET A 216 3.42 -7.29 20.04
N CYS A 217 4.51 -8.08 19.99
CA CYS A 217 4.85 -9.07 21.01
C CYS A 217 5.75 -8.54 22.13
N PHE A 218 5.98 -7.21 22.22
CA PHE A 218 6.86 -6.60 23.23
C PHE A 218 8.28 -7.21 23.24
N ASN A 219 8.82 -7.50 22.06
CA ASN A 219 10.16 -8.06 21.93
C ASN A 219 11.22 -6.96 22.05
N ASP A 220 12.26 -7.19 22.86
CA ASP A 220 13.37 -6.26 23.10
C ASP A 220 14.34 -6.14 21.90
N LEU A 221 14.21 -7.00 20.89
CA LEU A 221 15.06 -6.97 19.69
C LEU A 221 14.85 -5.73 18.81
N ILE A 222 13.75 -5.00 18.98
CA ILE A 222 13.42 -3.82 18.17
C ILE A 222 13.79 -2.52 18.88
N SER A 223 14.43 -1.61 18.15
CA SER A 223 14.67 -0.26 18.63
C SER A 223 13.53 0.67 18.20
N LEU A 224 12.94 1.35 19.19
CA LEU A 224 11.87 2.33 18.97
C LEU A 224 12.36 3.60 18.23
N ASN A 225 13.67 3.80 18.18
CA ASN A 225 14.30 4.96 17.54
C ASN A 225 14.74 4.71 16.09
N ASP A 226 14.42 3.54 15.53
CA ASP A 226 14.82 3.20 14.16
C ASP A 226 13.92 3.84 13.10
N GLY A 227 12.85 4.52 13.53
CA GLY A 227 11.96 5.25 12.63
C GLY A 227 12.53 6.59 12.17
N LYS A 228 11.89 7.18 11.16
CA LYS A 228 12.22 8.54 10.68
C LYS A 228 12.18 9.59 11.80
N TYR A 229 11.22 9.45 12.70
CA TYR A 229 11.06 10.26 13.91
C TYR A 229 11.39 9.39 15.13
N THR A 230 12.21 9.92 16.04
CA THR A 230 12.48 9.24 17.32
C THR A 230 11.25 9.28 18.23
N TRP A 231 11.22 8.45 19.28
CA TRP A 231 10.06 8.40 20.18
C TRP A 231 9.73 9.76 20.82
N GLU A 232 10.75 10.61 21.05
CA GLU A 232 10.63 11.98 21.58
C GLU A 232 10.01 12.97 20.59
N GLN A 233 10.07 12.67 19.29
CA GLN A 233 9.61 13.54 18.20
C GLN A 233 8.14 13.28 17.82
N GLU A 234 7.31 12.86 18.77
CA GLU A 234 5.90 12.57 18.52
C GLU A 234 5.11 13.79 18.04
N THR A 235 5.35 14.96 18.63
CA THR A 235 4.66 16.20 18.27
C THR A 235 4.97 16.62 16.82
N PRO A 236 6.24 16.69 16.38
CA PRO A 236 6.58 16.85 14.96
C PRO A 236 5.95 15.78 14.06
N PHE A 237 6.02 14.50 14.44
CA PHE A 237 5.42 13.41 13.67
C PHE A 237 3.92 13.63 13.45
N LYS A 238 3.16 13.93 14.51
CA LYS A 238 1.71 14.17 14.43
C LYS A 238 1.38 15.37 13.53
N LYS A 239 2.14 16.45 13.66
CA LYS A 239 1.98 17.66 12.84
C LYS A 239 2.26 17.38 11.37
N ASP A 240 3.39 16.74 11.06
CA ASP A 240 3.86 16.55 9.69
C ASP A 240 3.13 15.43 8.95
N ILE A 241 2.72 14.38 9.68
CA ILE A 241 2.21 13.14 9.10
C ILE A 241 0.74 12.92 9.39
N ILE A 242 0.20 13.26 10.56
CA ILE A 242 -1.17 12.86 10.93
C ILE A 242 -2.19 13.96 10.61
N GLN A 243 -1.91 15.21 10.96
CA GLN A 243 -2.88 16.32 10.97
C GLN A 243 -3.64 16.48 9.63
N ASP A 244 -2.92 16.46 8.50
CA ASP A 244 -3.54 16.68 7.18
C ASP A 244 -4.00 15.39 6.49
N GLN A 245 -3.84 14.22 7.12
CA GLN A 245 -4.21 12.94 6.51
C GLN A 245 -5.67 12.55 6.73
N GLY A 246 -6.51 13.43 7.27
CA GLY A 246 -7.95 13.22 7.39
C GLY A 246 -8.30 12.03 8.29
N TRP A 247 -7.52 11.82 9.35
CA TRP A 247 -7.89 10.91 10.42
C TRP A 247 -9.05 11.50 11.22
N PRO A 248 -10.05 10.70 11.64
CA PRO A 248 -11.06 11.15 12.57
C PRO A 248 -10.42 11.43 13.93
N GLU A 249 -10.89 12.47 14.63
CA GLU A 249 -10.36 12.86 15.94
C GLU A 249 -10.36 11.70 16.93
N TRP A 250 -11.45 10.91 16.98
CA TRP A 250 -11.56 9.75 17.86
C TRP A 250 -10.46 8.72 17.61
N MET A 251 -10.06 8.52 16.35
CA MET A 251 -9.04 7.54 15.98
C MET A 251 -7.64 8.07 16.29
N VAL A 252 -7.44 9.39 16.18
CA VAL A 252 -6.24 10.06 16.65
C VAL A 252 -6.07 9.87 18.16
N GLU A 253 -7.14 10.02 18.94
CA GLU A 253 -7.08 9.71 20.37
C GLU A 253 -6.90 8.20 20.62
N ALA A 254 -7.61 7.35 19.88
CA ALA A 254 -7.62 5.89 20.06
C ALA A 254 -6.25 5.23 19.87
N PHE A 255 -5.44 5.65 18.89
CA PHE A 255 -4.10 5.06 18.75
C PHE A 255 -3.13 5.55 19.83
N ASN A 256 -3.45 6.61 20.56
CA ASN A 256 -2.72 7.06 21.75
C ASN A 256 -3.22 6.41 23.04
N ALA A 257 -4.26 5.59 22.99
CA ALA A 257 -4.77 4.89 24.16
C ALA A 257 -3.68 3.99 24.76
N LEU A 258 -3.56 4.01 26.09
CA LEU A 258 -2.52 3.30 26.85
C LEU A 258 -2.99 1.93 27.35
N SER A 259 -4.29 1.65 27.24
CA SER A 259 -4.90 0.39 27.64
C SER A 259 -6.23 0.18 26.91
N PRO A 260 -6.77 -1.05 26.88
CA PRO A 260 -8.10 -1.34 26.32
C PRO A 260 -9.24 -0.58 27.03
N GLU A 261 -9.12 -0.32 28.34
CA GLU A 261 -10.10 0.45 29.10
C GLU A 261 -10.11 1.91 28.65
N HIS A 262 -8.94 2.53 28.52
CA HIS A 262 -8.82 3.90 28.00
C HIS A 262 -9.35 4.00 26.57
N LEU A 263 -9.12 2.99 25.72
CA LEU A 263 -9.72 2.94 24.38
C LEU A 263 -11.25 2.91 24.44
N THR A 264 -11.82 2.18 25.38
CA THR A 264 -13.28 2.08 25.58
C THR A 264 -13.87 3.43 26.01
N GLU A 265 -13.20 4.16 26.90
CA GLU A 265 -13.59 5.52 27.31
C GLU A 265 -13.59 6.50 26.12
N ILE A 266 -12.57 6.45 25.27
CA ILE A 266 -12.49 7.27 24.04
C ILE A 266 -13.66 6.93 23.11
N LYS A 267 -13.92 5.64 22.87
CA LYS A 267 -15.04 5.20 22.04
C LYS A 267 -16.39 5.69 22.57
N GLN A 268 -16.59 5.64 23.89
CA GLN A 268 -17.79 6.18 24.53
C GLN A 268 -17.92 7.69 24.35
N LYS A 269 -16.83 8.45 24.55
CA LYS A 269 -16.78 9.91 24.37
C LYS A 269 -17.20 10.34 22.95
N TYR A 270 -16.83 9.57 21.93
CA TYR A 270 -17.12 9.88 20.53
C TYR A 270 -18.34 9.13 19.97
N HIS A 271 -19.04 8.34 20.79
CA HIS A 271 -20.18 7.52 20.37
C HIS A 271 -19.86 6.55 19.21
N VAL A 272 -18.67 5.97 19.24
CA VAL A 272 -18.18 4.98 18.26
C VAL A 272 -18.22 3.58 18.90
N GLN A 273 -18.61 2.57 18.14
CA GLN A 273 -18.61 1.16 18.58
C GLN A 273 -17.27 0.48 18.31
#